data_AF-H7EHZ1-F1
#
_entry.id   AF-H7EHZ1-F1
#
_cell.length_a   1.000
_cell.length_b   1.000
_cell.length_c   1.000
_cell.angle_alpha   90.00
_cell.angle_beta   90.00
_cell.angle_gamma   90.00
#
_symmetry.space_group_name_H-M   'P 1'
#
loop_
_entity.id
_entity.type
_entity.pdbx_description
1 polymer ?
#
loop_
_entity_poly.entity_id
_entity_poly.type
_entity_poly.pdbx_seq_one_letter_code
_entity_poly.pdbx_strand_id
1 'polypeptide(L)'
;MRIIDKNKDYYDWLSHTEISDDSILFDRRNSEFLTKSGFCAEVQLKGFVEYDIDIERRGKSWKSYRHEQSGAHYEIALVAGTNLFIMRLDNLVHNEGFDENGRRREILSDFTPTVVCARKNYGWNGVPLGLFTLNPKWWNRRTRRMVSAWDANGAESWDNANLANVLFMPLCDKTKIPILSQTGIPAVIQPEQIFLGIEEYLSSKSNDRSMESEGLTDVDKAVNHGFDKRTSFRKM
;
A
#
# COMPACT_ATOMS: atom_id res chain seq x y z
N MET A 1 14.11 7.50 11.33
CA MET A 1 12.81 7.11 11.88
C MET A 1 12.96 5.88 12.76
N ARG A 2 12.54 5.97 14.02
CA ARG A 2 12.45 4.82 14.94
C ARG A 2 11.18 4.02 14.68
N ILE A 3 11.33 2.70 14.51
CA ILE A 3 10.21 1.78 14.27
C ILE A 3 9.92 0.98 15.53
N ILE A 4 8.68 1.08 16.03
CA ILE A 4 8.22 0.28 17.17
C ILE A 4 7.40 -0.89 16.64
N ASP A 5 7.96 -2.09 16.76
CA ASP A 5 7.27 -3.33 16.43
C ASP A 5 7.86 -4.53 17.19
N LYS A 6 7.02 -5.54 17.44
CA LYS A 6 7.44 -6.88 17.89
C LYS A 6 8.01 -7.71 16.73
N ASN A 7 7.51 -7.49 15.51
CA ASN A 7 7.94 -8.21 14.31
C ASN A 7 8.99 -7.36 13.58
N LYS A 8 9.99 -8.03 13.00
CA LYS A 8 11.00 -7.37 12.16
C LYS A 8 10.69 -7.58 10.68
N ASP A 9 10.94 -6.56 9.87
CA ASP A 9 10.79 -6.59 8.41
C ASP A 9 12.10 -6.19 7.70
N TYR A 10 12.13 -6.34 6.38
CA TYR A 10 13.34 -6.24 5.57
C TYR A 10 13.94 -4.82 5.47
N TYR A 11 13.17 -3.77 5.78
CA TYR A 11 13.64 -2.39 5.80
C TYR A 11 13.91 -1.87 7.23
N ASP A 12 13.61 -2.66 8.27
CA ASP A 12 13.67 -2.20 9.66
C ASP A 12 15.10 -1.88 10.11
N TRP A 13 16.11 -2.50 9.49
CA TRP A 13 17.52 -2.26 9.80
C TRP A 13 17.95 -0.80 9.55
N LEU A 14 17.24 -0.07 8.67
CA LEU A 14 17.49 1.34 8.40
C LEU A 14 17.15 2.27 9.57
N SER A 15 16.34 1.81 10.54
CA SER A 15 16.03 2.58 11.76
C SER A 15 17.23 2.78 12.69
N HIS A 16 18.37 2.15 12.39
CA HIS A 16 19.60 2.20 13.18
C HIS A 16 20.82 2.68 12.37
N THR A 17 20.59 3.33 11.22
CA THR A 17 21.65 3.87 10.35
C THR A 17 21.69 5.40 10.41
N GLU A 18 22.71 6.00 9.78
CA GLU A 18 22.88 7.46 9.70
C GLU A 18 21.76 8.18 8.94
N ILE A 19 20.97 7.44 8.14
CA ILE A 19 19.85 7.98 7.37
C ILE A 19 18.61 8.16 8.27
N SER A 20 18.55 7.50 9.43
CA SER A 20 17.41 7.57 10.34
C SER A 20 17.30 8.92 11.04
N ASP A 21 16.15 9.59 10.91
CA ASP A 21 15.75 10.64 11.85
C ASP A 21 15.10 10.05 13.11
N ASP A 22 15.83 10.08 14.23
CA ASP A 22 15.39 9.54 15.51
C ASP A 22 14.23 10.28 16.18
N SER A 23 13.89 11.48 15.69
CA SER A 23 12.74 12.26 16.16
C SER A 23 11.41 11.74 15.62
N ILE A 24 11.44 11.00 14.50
CA ILE A 24 10.26 10.45 13.84
C ILE A 24 9.98 9.05 14.36
N LEU A 25 8.74 8.82 14.80
CA LEU A 25 8.28 7.54 15.32
C LEU A 25 7.28 6.89 14.38
N PHE A 26 7.53 5.63 14.01
CA PHE A 26 6.57 4.80 13.30
C PHE A 26 6.09 3.65 14.20
N ASP A 27 4.87 3.77 14.72
CA ASP A 27 4.22 2.72 15.50
C ASP A 27 3.61 1.67 14.56
N ARG A 28 4.22 0.48 14.52
CA ARG A 28 3.81 -0.66 13.70
C ARG A 28 3.38 -1.86 14.56
N ARG A 29 3.01 -1.67 15.83
CA ARG A 29 2.68 -2.78 16.76
C ARG A 29 1.48 -3.64 16.35
N ASN A 30 0.62 -3.12 15.49
CA ASN A 30 -0.48 -3.84 14.85
C ASN A 30 -0.07 -4.56 13.56
N SER A 31 1.23 -4.82 13.36
CA SER A 31 1.72 -5.53 12.18
C SER A 31 1.27 -6.99 12.14
N GLU A 32 1.13 -7.50 10.93
CA GLU A 32 0.80 -8.91 10.67
C GLU A 32 1.68 -9.49 9.56
N PHE A 33 2.06 -10.75 9.73
CA PHE A 33 2.75 -11.51 8.70
C PHE A 33 1.81 -11.78 7.54
N LEU A 34 2.14 -11.21 6.38
CA LEU A 34 1.50 -11.57 5.14
C LEU A 34 2.31 -12.68 4.47
N THR A 35 1.94 -13.93 4.76
CA THR A 35 2.56 -15.10 4.10
C THR A 35 2.36 -15.01 2.58
N LYS A 36 3.28 -15.57 1.80
CA LYS A 36 3.16 -15.62 0.33
C LYS A 36 1.82 -16.23 -0.12
N SER A 37 1.40 -17.33 0.50
CA SER A 37 0.11 -17.97 0.21
C SER A 37 -1.08 -17.07 0.56
N GLY A 38 -1.04 -16.38 1.71
CA GLY A 38 -2.08 -15.42 2.10
C GLY A 38 -2.16 -14.24 1.14
N PHE A 39 -1.01 -13.69 0.75
CA PHE A 39 -0.92 -12.66 -0.28
C PHE A 39 -1.53 -13.13 -1.61
N CYS A 40 -1.12 -14.29 -2.11
CA CYS A 40 -1.63 -14.83 -3.36
C CYS A 40 -3.15 -15.05 -3.32
N ALA A 41 -3.68 -15.55 -2.20
CA ALA A 41 -5.12 -15.71 -2.00
C ALA A 41 -5.86 -14.36 -2.06
N GLU A 42 -5.34 -13.33 -1.37
CA GLU A 42 -5.94 -12.00 -1.39
C GLU A 42 -5.88 -11.35 -2.78
N VAL A 43 -4.75 -11.50 -3.48
CA VAL A 43 -4.60 -11.05 -4.87
C VAL A 43 -5.58 -11.78 -5.79
N GLN A 44 -5.73 -13.08 -5.66
CA GLN A 44 -6.64 -13.84 -6.51
C GLN A 44 -8.12 -13.47 -6.25
N LEU A 45 -8.48 -13.18 -5.00
CA LEU A 45 -9.83 -12.79 -4.61
C LEU A 45 -10.19 -11.35 -5.01
N LYS A 46 -9.25 -10.41 -4.86
CA LYS A 46 -9.51 -8.96 -4.94
C LYS A 46 -8.81 -8.28 -6.11
N GLY A 47 -7.82 -8.93 -6.70
CA GLY A 47 -6.98 -8.41 -7.76
C GLY A 47 -7.72 -8.35 -9.09
N PHE A 48 -7.33 -7.36 -9.89
CA PHE A 48 -7.73 -7.29 -11.28
C PHE A 48 -6.83 -8.21 -12.10
N VAL A 49 -7.45 -9.04 -12.94
CA VAL A 49 -6.75 -9.78 -13.99
C VAL A 49 -6.97 -8.99 -15.27
N GLU A 50 -5.92 -8.40 -15.80
CA GLU A 50 -5.96 -7.92 -17.18
C GLU A 50 -5.95 -9.15 -18.09
N TYR A 51 -6.96 -9.24 -18.94
CA TYR A 51 -6.97 -10.18 -20.06
C TYR A 51 -6.48 -9.42 -21.28
N ASP A 52 -5.52 -9.96 -22.02
CA ASP A 52 -5.28 -9.55 -23.41
C ASP A 52 -6.59 -9.75 -24.19
N ILE A 53 -7.33 -8.66 -24.41
CA ILE A 53 -8.61 -8.66 -25.12
C ILE A 53 -8.32 -8.81 -26.61
N ASP A 54 -7.99 -10.02 -27.05
CA ASP A 54 -7.95 -10.36 -28.48
C ASP A 54 -8.81 -11.57 -28.85
N ILE A 55 -9.54 -12.15 -27.88
CA ILE A 55 -10.33 -13.36 -28.09
C ILE A 55 -11.78 -13.17 -27.64
N GLU A 56 -12.55 -12.26 -28.24
CA GLU A 56 -14.03 -12.38 -28.15
C GLU A 56 -14.87 -11.61 -29.19
N ARG A 57 -14.28 -11.19 -30.32
CA ARG A 57 -15.12 -10.79 -31.49
C ARG A 57 -15.76 -11.98 -32.22
N ARG A 58 -15.51 -13.22 -31.76
CA ARG A 58 -16.09 -14.45 -32.33
C ARG A 58 -16.79 -15.23 -31.22
N GLY A 59 -18.08 -14.93 -31.05
CA GLY A 59 -18.91 -15.46 -29.98
C GLY A 59 -18.75 -16.96 -29.72
N LYS A 60 -18.48 -17.32 -28.46
CA LYS A 60 -18.60 -18.68 -27.94
C LYS A 60 -19.18 -18.66 -26.53
N SER A 61 -19.94 -19.71 -26.23
CA SER A 61 -20.82 -19.83 -25.07
C SER A 61 -20.09 -19.96 -23.72
N TRP A 62 -20.80 -19.57 -22.66
CA TRP A 62 -20.48 -19.56 -21.22
C TRP A 62 -19.92 -20.86 -20.59
N LYS A 63 -19.70 -21.96 -21.32
CA LYS A 63 -19.46 -23.30 -20.74
C LYS A 63 -18.03 -23.82 -20.81
N SER A 64 -17.07 -23.00 -21.20
CA SER A 64 -15.66 -23.41 -21.19
C SER A 64 -14.77 -22.22 -20.85
N TYR A 65 -14.86 -21.74 -19.62
CA TYR A 65 -13.76 -20.99 -18.99
C TYR A 65 -12.61 -21.98 -18.71
N ARG A 66 -12.01 -22.53 -19.77
CA ARG A 66 -10.61 -22.96 -19.70
C ARG A 66 -9.84 -21.66 -19.72
N HIS A 67 -9.24 -21.29 -18.60
CA HIS A 67 -8.20 -20.29 -18.59
C HIS A 67 -7.03 -20.88 -19.40
N GLU A 68 -7.01 -20.72 -20.72
CA GLU A 68 -5.75 -20.77 -21.46
C GLU A 68 -5.01 -19.46 -21.10
N GLN A 69 -4.22 -19.56 -20.03
CA GLN A 69 -3.51 -18.48 -19.32
C GLN A 69 -2.29 -17.94 -20.11
N SER A 70 -2.49 -17.56 -21.37
CA SER A 70 -1.45 -16.84 -22.11
C SER A 70 -1.68 -15.34 -21.94
N GLY A 71 -1.07 -14.71 -20.93
CA GLY A 71 -1.03 -13.24 -20.78
C GLY A 71 -1.76 -12.63 -19.57
N ALA A 72 -2.42 -13.45 -18.74
CA ALA A 72 -3.06 -12.95 -17.52
C ALA A 72 -2.01 -12.45 -16.52
N HIS A 73 -2.17 -11.22 -16.04
CA HIS A 73 -1.34 -10.65 -14.97
C HIS A 73 -2.20 -9.93 -13.93
N TYR A 74 -1.67 -9.79 -12.72
CA TYR A 74 -2.31 -9.02 -11.66
C TYR A 74 -1.58 -7.71 -11.45
N GLU A 75 -2.32 -6.62 -11.31
CA GLU A 75 -1.75 -5.33 -10.89
C GLU A 75 -2.12 -4.99 -9.45
N ILE A 76 -1.10 -4.65 -8.68
CA ILE A 76 -1.22 -4.26 -7.28
C ILE A 76 -0.46 -2.97 -7.02
N ALA A 77 -0.80 -2.32 -5.91
CA ALA A 77 -0.14 -1.13 -5.45
C ALA A 77 0.38 -1.31 -4.02
N LEU A 78 1.62 -0.88 -3.80
CA LEU A 78 2.20 -0.67 -2.48
C LEU A 78 2.28 0.83 -2.23
N VAL A 79 1.59 1.29 -1.20
CA VAL A 79 1.76 2.65 -0.67
C VAL A 79 2.73 2.57 0.50
N ALA A 80 3.83 3.33 0.41
CA ALA A 80 4.81 3.54 1.46
C ALA A 80 4.92 5.04 1.73
N GLY A 81 3.96 5.57 2.48
CA GLY A 81 3.85 6.98 2.84
C GLY A 81 3.67 7.85 1.61
N THR A 82 4.66 8.68 1.30
CA THR A 82 4.69 9.55 0.11
C THR A 82 5.06 8.78 -1.16
N ASN A 83 5.50 7.54 -1.09
CA ASN A 83 5.85 6.74 -2.25
C ASN A 83 4.71 5.78 -2.61
N LEU A 84 4.41 5.71 -3.91
CA LEU A 84 3.53 4.71 -4.49
C LEU A 84 4.31 3.88 -5.50
N PHE A 85 4.21 2.57 -5.35
CA PHE A 85 4.71 1.59 -6.30
C PHE A 85 3.54 0.84 -6.89
N ILE A 86 3.47 0.80 -8.21
CA ILE A 86 2.54 -0.04 -8.95
C ILE A 86 3.34 -1.19 -9.53
N MET A 87 2.90 -2.39 -9.19
CA MET A 87 3.57 -3.62 -9.57
C MET A 87 2.64 -4.50 -10.37
N ARG A 88 3.20 -5.13 -11.38
CA ARG A 88 2.59 -6.22 -12.12
C ARG A 88 3.14 -7.53 -11.57
N LEU A 89 2.27 -8.52 -11.42
CA LEU A 89 2.63 -9.87 -11.05
C LEU A 89 2.58 -10.72 -12.32
N ASP A 90 3.75 -11.13 -12.78
CA ASP A 90 3.96 -11.92 -13.99
C ASP A 90 4.29 -13.38 -13.62
N ASN A 91 4.44 -14.25 -14.63
CA ASN A 91 4.81 -15.66 -14.46
C ASN A 91 3.97 -16.37 -13.40
N LEU A 92 2.65 -16.17 -13.46
CA LEU A 92 1.71 -16.69 -12.46
C LEU A 92 1.73 -18.21 -12.43
N VAL A 93 1.90 -18.78 -11.24
CA VAL A 93 1.85 -20.23 -11.01
C VAL A 93 0.60 -20.57 -10.23
N HIS A 94 -0.25 -21.40 -10.83
CA HIS A 94 -1.48 -21.89 -10.23
C HIS A 94 -1.35 -23.36 -9.84
N ASN A 95 -1.73 -23.69 -8.62
CA ASN A 95 -1.86 -25.05 -8.15
C ASN A 95 -3.32 -25.51 -8.19
N GLU A 96 -3.54 -26.81 -8.35
CA GLU A 96 -4.87 -27.39 -8.13
C GLU A 96 -5.19 -27.38 -6.64
N GLY A 97 -6.36 -26.85 -6.30
CA GLY A 97 -6.94 -26.91 -4.96
C GLY A 97 -8.41 -27.30 -5.03
N PHE A 98 -9.01 -27.47 -3.85
CA PHE A 98 -10.44 -27.78 -3.71
C PHE A 98 -11.08 -26.74 -2.81
N ASP A 99 -12.30 -26.30 -3.14
CA ASP A 99 -13.08 -25.47 -2.22
C ASP A 99 -13.73 -26.31 -1.11
N GLU A 100 -14.39 -25.63 -0.18
CA GLU A 100 -15.12 -26.25 0.94
C GLU A 100 -16.20 -27.26 0.50
N ASN A 101 -16.63 -27.21 -0.76
CA ASN A 101 -17.61 -28.12 -1.37
C ASN A 101 -16.94 -29.22 -2.21
N GLY A 102 -15.61 -29.37 -2.13
CA GLY A 102 -14.84 -30.35 -2.88
C GLY A 102 -14.76 -30.05 -4.38
N ARG A 103 -15.05 -28.83 -4.82
CA ARG A 103 -14.92 -28.44 -6.23
C ARG A 103 -13.50 -28.00 -6.51
N ARG A 104 -12.93 -28.49 -7.62
CA ARG A 104 -11.60 -28.06 -8.08
C ARG A 104 -11.58 -26.56 -8.34
N ARG A 105 -10.52 -25.89 -7.89
CA ARG A 105 -10.19 -24.50 -8.19
C ARG A 105 -8.70 -24.37 -8.43
N GLU A 106 -8.33 -23.47 -9.34
CA GLU A 106 -6.95 -23.01 -9.45
C GLU A 106 -6.65 -22.03 -8.31
N ILE A 107 -5.53 -22.19 -7.64
CA ILE A 107 -5.09 -21.31 -6.55
C ILE A 107 -3.74 -20.71 -6.94
N LEU A 108 -3.67 -19.38 -6.99
CA LEU A 108 -2.42 -18.67 -7.21
C LEU A 108 -1.46 -19.03 -6.07
N SER A 109 -0.26 -19.44 -6.43
CA SER A 109 0.73 -19.96 -5.50
C SER A 109 2.07 -19.26 -5.63
N ASP A 110 2.42 -18.84 -6.84
CA ASP A 110 3.66 -18.11 -7.13
C ASP A 110 3.48 -17.09 -8.26
N PHE A 111 4.41 -16.15 -8.33
CA PHE A 111 4.49 -15.07 -9.30
C PHE A 111 5.89 -14.44 -9.29
N THR A 112 6.20 -13.68 -10.33
CA THR A 112 7.35 -12.77 -10.38
C THR A 112 6.84 -11.34 -10.36
N PRO A 113 7.10 -10.54 -9.31
CA PRO A 113 6.69 -9.15 -9.31
C PRO A 113 7.61 -8.33 -10.23
N THR A 114 7.06 -7.31 -10.88
CA THR A 114 7.78 -6.30 -11.65
C THR A 114 7.23 -4.92 -11.29
N VAL A 115 8.10 -3.93 -11.07
CA VAL A 115 7.65 -2.55 -10.82
C VAL A 115 7.36 -1.89 -12.15
N VAL A 116 6.10 -1.53 -12.38
CA VAL A 116 5.66 -0.87 -13.61
C VAL A 116 5.73 0.65 -13.47
N CYS A 117 5.48 1.17 -12.26
CA CYS A 117 5.60 2.60 -11.98
C CYS A 117 5.98 2.83 -10.52
N ALA A 118 6.86 3.80 -10.29
CA ALA A 118 7.22 4.28 -8.97
C ALA A 118 7.16 5.80 -8.98
N ARG A 119 6.36 6.40 -8.10
CA ARG A 119 6.23 7.86 -8.04
C ARG A 119 5.81 8.36 -6.66
N LYS A 120 5.89 9.68 -6.50
CA LYS A 120 5.38 10.37 -5.33
C LYS A 120 3.84 10.44 -5.35
N ASN A 121 3.24 10.26 -4.18
CA ASN A 121 1.82 10.29 -3.90
C ASN A 121 1.54 11.19 -2.68
N TYR A 122 1.93 12.46 -2.78
CA TYR A 122 1.79 13.46 -1.70
C TYR A 122 0.34 13.67 -1.23
N GLY A 123 -0.65 13.35 -2.07
CA GLY A 123 -2.07 13.43 -1.71
C GLY A 123 -2.57 12.28 -0.83
N TRP A 124 -1.73 11.29 -0.51
CA TRP A 124 -2.13 10.16 0.31
C TRP A 124 -2.45 10.59 1.75
N ASN A 125 -3.61 10.17 2.25
CA ASN A 125 -4.06 10.44 3.62
C ASN A 125 -4.46 9.14 4.36
N GLY A 126 -4.03 7.98 3.87
CA GLY A 126 -4.30 6.68 4.49
C GLY A 126 -3.19 6.24 5.46
N VAL A 127 -3.08 4.92 5.65
CA VAL A 127 -2.03 4.33 6.50
C VAL A 127 -0.64 4.57 5.91
N PRO A 128 0.42 4.69 6.74
CA PRO A 128 1.78 4.92 6.25
C PRO A 128 2.32 3.78 5.38
N LEU A 129 1.85 2.55 5.56
CA LEU A 129 2.23 1.42 4.73
C LEU A 129 1.03 0.51 4.48
N GLY A 130 0.76 0.18 3.22
CA GLY A 130 -0.35 -0.68 2.86
C GLY A 130 -0.28 -1.26 1.46
N LEU A 131 -0.90 -2.43 1.29
CA LEU A 131 -1.05 -3.13 0.01
C LEU A 131 -2.47 -3.02 -0.50
N PHE A 132 -2.61 -2.75 -1.79
CA PHE A 132 -3.89 -2.47 -2.43
C PHE A 132 -3.99 -3.17 -3.78
N THR A 133 -5.21 -3.53 -4.17
CA THR A 133 -5.54 -3.85 -5.54
C THR A 133 -6.04 -2.61 -6.25
N LEU A 134 -5.75 -2.59 -7.55
CA LEU A 134 -6.29 -1.63 -8.49
C LEU A 134 -7.58 -2.27 -9.02
N ASN A 135 -8.75 -1.79 -8.60
CA ASN A 135 -10.02 -2.44 -8.98
C ASN A 135 -10.77 -1.66 -10.06
N PRO A 136 -10.81 -2.16 -11.31
CA PRO A 136 -11.58 -1.57 -12.39
C PRO A 136 -13.03 -2.07 -12.51
N LYS A 137 -13.44 -3.09 -11.75
CA LYS A 137 -14.81 -3.64 -11.82
C LYS A 137 -15.88 -2.70 -11.25
N TRP A 138 -15.52 -1.80 -10.32
CA TRP A 138 -16.43 -0.80 -9.72
C TRP A 138 -16.36 0.56 -10.42
N TRP A 139 -15.67 0.63 -11.54
CA TRP A 139 -15.60 1.81 -12.37
C TRP A 139 -16.95 2.05 -13.02
N ASN A 140 -17.57 3.18 -12.67
CA ASN A 140 -18.68 3.72 -13.44
C ASN A 140 -18.26 3.92 -14.91
N ARG A 141 -19.22 4.09 -15.80
CA ARG A 141 -18.98 4.21 -17.27
C ARG A 141 -17.95 5.29 -17.63
N ARG A 142 -17.72 6.27 -16.74
CA ARG A 142 -16.74 7.35 -16.90
C ARG A 142 -15.32 6.86 -16.63
N THR A 143 -15.07 6.07 -15.58
CA THR A 143 -13.74 5.53 -15.28
C THR A 143 -13.32 4.43 -16.27
N ARG A 144 -14.25 3.59 -16.78
CA ARG A 144 -13.95 2.71 -17.93
C ARG A 144 -13.56 3.48 -19.18
N ARG A 145 -14.25 4.60 -19.48
CA ARG A 145 -13.90 5.49 -20.60
C ARG A 145 -12.57 6.21 -20.40
N MET A 146 -12.15 6.45 -19.15
CA MET A 146 -10.84 7.03 -18.87
C MET A 146 -9.73 6.04 -19.13
N VAL A 147 -9.90 4.77 -18.77
CA VAL A 147 -8.89 3.73 -19.01
C VAL A 147 -8.85 3.30 -20.47
N SER A 148 -10.00 3.17 -21.13
CA SER A 148 -10.02 3.01 -22.60
C SER A 148 -9.58 4.28 -23.36
N ALA A 149 -9.63 5.48 -22.74
CA ALA A 149 -8.97 6.67 -23.28
C ALA A 149 -7.49 6.79 -22.88
N TRP A 150 -7.01 5.99 -21.91
CA TRP A 150 -5.58 5.77 -21.65
C TRP A 150 -4.99 4.89 -22.75
N ASP A 151 -5.69 3.81 -23.13
CA ASP A 151 -5.33 2.92 -24.24
C ASP A 151 -5.33 3.67 -25.59
N ALA A 152 -6.35 4.51 -25.85
CA ALA A 152 -6.51 5.18 -27.14
C ALA A 152 -5.51 6.32 -27.43
N ASN A 153 -4.83 6.85 -26.39
CA ASN A 153 -3.87 7.95 -26.53
C ASN A 153 -2.40 7.48 -26.49
N GLY A 154 -2.14 6.17 -26.48
CA GLY A 154 -0.78 5.62 -26.35
C GLY A 154 -0.15 5.90 -24.99
N ALA A 155 -0.96 6.13 -23.96
CA ALA A 155 -0.52 6.44 -22.60
C ALA A 155 -0.52 5.18 -21.72
N GLU A 156 0.08 4.09 -22.22
CA GLU A 156 0.24 2.80 -21.52
C GLU A 156 1.14 2.87 -20.27
N SER A 157 1.48 4.07 -19.78
CA SER A 157 2.29 4.23 -18.58
C SER A 157 1.47 4.77 -17.42
N TRP A 158 1.48 4.00 -16.33
CA TRP A 158 1.06 4.39 -14.99
C TRP A 158 1.66 5.72 -14.52
N ASP A 159 2.76 6.18 -15.12
CA ASP A 159 3.39 7.48 -14.84
C ASP A 159 2.41 8.66 -15.03
N ASN A 160 1.52 8.57 -16.03
CA ASN A 160 0.59 9.65 -16.38
C ASN A 160 -0.82 9.46 -15.79
N ALA A 161 -1.08 8.35 -15.11
CA ALA A 161 -2.40 8.04 -14.58
C ALA A 161 -2.78 9.00 -13.42
N ASN A 162 -3.99 9.57 -13.44
CA ASN A 162 -4.50 10.38 -12.34
C ASN A 162 -5.07 9.49 -11.22
N LEU A 163 -4.28 9.29 -10.17
CA LEU A 163 -4.58 8.40 -9.04
C LEU A 163 -5.77 8.83 -8.19
N ALA A 164 -6.13 10.12 -8.20
CA ALA A 164 -7.30 10.59 -7.45
C ALA A 164 -8.59 9.90 -7.89
N ASN A 165 -8.60 9.33 -9.10
CA ASN A 165 -9.73 8.60 -9.67
C ASN A 165 -9.56 7.07 -9.60
N VAL A 166 -8.45 6.58 -9.03
CA VAL A 166 -8.19 5.15 -8.88
C VAL A 166 -8.68 4.72 -7.50
N LEU A 167 -9.62 3.76 -7.48
CA LEU A 167 -10.08 3.17 -6.23
C LEU A 167 -9.08 2.11 -5.77
N PHE A 168 -8.36 2.43 -4.71
CA PHE A 168 -7.50 1.48 -4.01
C PHE A 168 -8.33 0.64 -3.05
N MET A 169 -8.36 -0.66 -3.29
CA MET A 169 -8.98 -1.62 -2.37
C MET A 169 -7.90 -2.33 -1.59
N PRO A 170 -7.92 -2.30 -0.26
CA PRO A 170 -6.85 -2.92 0.54
C PRO A 170 -6.86 -4.44 0.34
N LEU A 171 -5.67 -5.00 0.10
CA LEU A 171 -5.45 -6.45 0.04
C LEU A 171 -5.59 -7.06 1.43
N CYS A 172 -5.01 -6.40 2.43
CA CYS A 172 -5.07 -6.81 3.83
C CYS A 172 -6.17 -6.05 4.58
N ASP A 173 -6.39 -6.41 5.84
CA ASP A 173 -7.18 -5.58 6.75
C ASP A 173 -6.61 -4.15 6.82
N LYS A 174 -7.46 -3.13 6.66
CA LYS A 174 -7.05 -1.71 6.66
C LYS A 174 -6.37 -1.30 7.97
N THR A 175 -6.65 -2.02 9.05
CA THR A 175 -6.13 -1.71 10.38
C THR A 175 -4.80 -2.39 10.67
N LYS A 176 -4.26 -3.20 9.76
CA LYS A 176 -3.03 -3.96 9.96
C LYS A 176 -1.96 -3.53 8.97
N ILE A 177 -0.74 -3.36 9.48
CA ILE A 177 0.41 -3.01 8.65
C ILE A 177 1.09 -4.30 8.18
N PRO A 178 1.25 -4.52 6.86
CA PRO A 178 1.80 -5.78 6.38
C PRO A 178 3.30 -5.85 6.66
N ILE A 179 3.77 -7.03 7.08
CA ILE A 179 5.18 -7.42 7.02
C ILE A 179 5.46 -7.98 5.63
N LEU A 180 6.34 -7.33 4.88
CA LEU A 180 6.58 -7.57 3.46
C LEU A 180 7.64 -8.64 3.19
N SER A 181 8.49 -8.97 4.17
CA SER A 181 9.58 -9.94 4.03
C SER A 181 9.18 -11.29 3.42
N GLN A 182 7.91 -11.69 3.53
CA GLN A 182 7.39 -12.96 3.03
C GLN A 182 6.51 -12.85 1.77
N THR A 183 6.34 -11.66 1.20
CA THR A 183 5.42 -11.43 0.08
C THR A 183 6.09 -11.51 -1.29
N GLY A 184 7.42 -11.60 -1.36
CA GLY A 184 8.16 -11.55 -2.64
C GLY A 184 8.38 -10.12 -3.18
N ILE A 185 7.67 -9.12 -2.67
CA ILE A 185 7.88 -7.69 -2.98
C ILE A 185 9.32 -7.20 -2.68
N PRO A 186 9.99 -7.64 -1.59
CA PRO A 186 11.37 -7.22 -1.31
C PRO A 186 12.36 -7.55 -2.44
N ALA A 187 12.01 -8.45 -3.36
CA ALA A 187 12.84 -8.77 -4.51
C ALA A 187 12.95 -7.63 -5.55
N VAL A 188 12.03 -6.67 -5.53
CA VAL A 188 11.94 -5.63 -6.57
C VAL A 188 11.91 -4.19 -6.06
N ILE A 189 11.64 -3.97 -4.78
CA ILE A 189 11.66 -2.62 -4.17
C ILE A 189 12.77 -2.56 -3.13
N GLN A 190 13.67 -1.60 -3.30
CA GLN A 190 14.77 -1.36 -2.36
C GLN A 190 14.22 -0.90 -1.00
N PRO A 191 14.73 -1.43 0.13
CA PRO A 191 14.24 -1.11 1.47
C PRO A 191 14.29 0.40 1.77
N GLU A 192 15.30 1.10 1.27
CA GLU A 192 15.49 2.54 1.44
C GLU A 192 14.31 3.33 0.87
N GLN A 193 13.76 2.90 -0.27
CA GLN A 193 12.65 3.59 -0.90
C GLN A 193 11.37 3.49 -0.07
N ILE A 194 11.12 2.36 0.60
CA ILE A 194 10.00 2.23 1.53
C ILE A 194 10.24 3.09 2.77
N PHE A 195 11.41 2.96 3.38
CA PHE A 195 11.76 3.66 4.61
C PHE A 195 11.62 5.18 4.45
N LEU A 196 12.26 5.76 3.43
CA LEU A 196 12.22 7.20 3.17
C LEU A 196 10.82 7.70 2.85
N GLY A 197 10.01 6.90 2.12
CA GLY A 197 8.63 7.27 1.82
C GLY A 197 7.74 7.36 3.06
N ILE A 198 7.91 6.42 4.00
CA ILE A 198 7.20 6.43 5.29
C ILE A 198 7.70 7.58 6.16
N GLU A 199 9.02 7.78 6.26
CA GLU A 199 9.62 8.83 7.07
C GLU A 199 9.19 10.23 6.61
N GLU A 200 9.26 10.51 5.30
CA GLU A 200 8.79 11.77 4.70
C GLU A 200 7.29 11.99 4.99
N TYR A 201 6.48 10.94 4.87
CA TYR A 201 5.05 11.01 5.17
C TYR A 201 4.80 11.39 6.63
N LEU A 202 5.44 10.71 7.58
CA LEU A 202 5.25 10.98 9.00
C LEU A 202 5.78 12.38 9.37
N SER A 203 6.92 12.79 8.81
CA SER A 203 7.48 14.14 8.97
C SER A 203 6.49 15.22 8.50
N SER A 204 5.84 15.00 7.36
CA SER A 204 4.83 15.92 6.83
C SER A 204 3.62 16.07 7.76
N LYS A 205 3.24 15.00 8.47
CA LYS A 205 2.13 15.02 9.43
C LYS A 205 2.52 15.63 10.77
N SER A 206 3.79 15.55 11.18
CA SER A 206 4.26 16.18 12.42
C SER A 206 4.38 17.70 12.30
N ASN A 207 4.66 18.23 11.11
CA ASN A 207 4.78 19.68 10.87
C ASN A 207 3.43 20.42 10.88
N ASP A 208 2.30 19.71 10.76
CA ASP A 208 0.95 20.29 10.75
C ASP A 208 0.34 20.50 12.15
N ARG A 209 1.04 20.09 13.22
CA ARG A 209 0.65 20.48 14.57
C ARG A 209 1.32 21.81 14.90
N SER A 210 0.56 22.90 14.82
CA SER A 210 0.87 24.04 15.68
C SER A 210 1.05 23.48 17.09
N MET A 211 2.21 23.72 17.69
CA MET A 211 2.46 23.41 19.11
C MET A 211 1.66 24.33 20.04
N GLU A 212 0.42 24.66 19.65
CA GLU A 212 -0.54 25.21 20.58
C GLU A 212 -1.24 24.02 21.21
N SER A 213 -0.77 23.68 22.40
CA SER A 213 -1.45 22.76 23.28
C SER A 213 -2.92 23.16 23.48
N GLU A 214 -3.81 22.52 22.74
CA GLU A 214 -5.26 22.70 22.87
C GLU A 214 -5.70 22.31 24.29
N GLY A 215 -6.44 23.19 24.95
CA GLY A 215 -6.99 22.95 26.30
C GLY A 215 -6.04 23.19 27.48
N LEU A 216 -4.78 23.60 27.25
CA LEU A 216 -3.88 24.02 28.32
C LEU A 216 -4.05 25.51 28.61
N THR A 217 -4.30 25.85 29.87
CA THR A 217 -4.35 27.27 30.30
C THR A 217 -2.96 27.89 30.23
N ASP A 218 -2.85 29.21 30.15
CA ASP A 218 -1.55 29.90 30.11
C ASP A 218 -0.66 29.56 31.31
N VAL A 219 -1.29 29.25 32.46
CA VAL A 219 -0.60 28.79 33.66
C VAL A 219 0.01 27.41 33.45
N ASP A 220 -0.71 26.49 32.81
CA ASP A 220 -0.22 25.13 32.55
C ASP A 220 0.86 25.13 31.47
N LYS A 221 0.75 26.02 30.48
CA LYS A 221 1.82 26.28 29.50
C LYS A 221 3.09 26.79 30.19
N ALA A 222 2.96 27.75 31.11
CA ALA A 222 4.10 28.28 31.86
C ALA A 222 4.79 27.21 32.73
N VAL A 223 4.01 26.37 33.40
CA VAL A 223 4.53 25.25 34.20
C VAL A 223 5.26 24.23 33.34
N ASN A 224 4.69 23.87 32.18
CA ASN A 224 5.33 22.94 31.24
C ASN A 224 6.67 23.47 30.71
N HIS A 225 6.84 24.79 30.61
CA HIS A 225 8.11 25.43 30.28
C HIS A 225 9.07 25.60 31.47
N GLY A 226 8.76 25.02 32.63
CA GLY A 226 9.62 25.03 33.81
C GLY A 226 9.56 26.32 34.62
N PHE A 227 8.58 27.20 34.37
CA PHE A 227 8.34 28.35 35.24
C PHE A 227 7.66 27.88 36.53
N ASP A 228 8.32 28.14 37.65
CA ASP A 228 7.81 27.87 38.98
C ASP A 228 6.54 28.70 39.24
N LYS A 229 5.48 28.10 39.82
CA LYS A 229 4.29 28.83 40.29
C LYS A 229 4.64 29.61 41.55
N ARG A 230 5.61 30.52 41.48
CA ARG A 230 5.81 31.50 42.54
C ARG A 230 4.60 32.42 42.52
N THR A 231 3.65 32.13 43.41
CA THR A 231 2.78 33.15 43.98
C THR A 231 3.70 34.27 44.44
N SER A 232 3.76 35.32 43.63
CA SER A 232 4.55 36.50 43.92
C SER A 232 4.21 36.98 45.32
N PHE A 233 5.24 37.35 46.09
CA PHE A 233 5.17 37.87 47.46
C PHE A 233 4.45 39.23 47.51
N ARG A 234 3.18 39.29 47.11
CA ARG A 234 2.28 40.42 47.28
C ARG A 234 0.90 39.90 47.71
N LYS A 235 0.84 39.47 48.97
CA LYS A 235 -0.31 39.79 49.80
C LYS A 235 0.17 40.86 50.79
N MET A 236 -0.22 42.10 50.55
CA MET A 236 -0.34 43.11 51.60
C MET A 236 -1.55 42.75 52.46
#